data_AF-A0A9E5UKD5-F1
#
_entry.id   AF-A0A9E5UKD5-F1
#
_cell.length_a   1.000
_cell.length_b   1.000
_cell.length_c   1.000
_cell.angle_alpha   90.00
_cell.angle_beta   90.00
_cell.angle_gamma   90.00
#
_symmetry.space_group_name_H-M   'P 1'
#
loop_
_entity.id
_entity.type
_entity.pdbx_description
1 polymer ?
#
loop_
_entity_poly.entity_id
_entity_poly.type
_entity_poly.pdbx_seq_one_letter_code
_entity_poly.pdbx_strand_id
1 'polypeptide(L)' 'MTTIKTVFVVGILMLFFAGCSQKPGVIHYGSDECAHCKMMITDEQFASQVVTEKGKVVKFDAI' A
#
# COMPACT_ATOMS: atom_id res chain seq x y z
N MET A 1 -20.00 -37.33 -1.53
CA MET A 1 -18.61 -36.98 -1.94
C MET A 1 -18.51 -35.74 -2.81
N THR A 2 -19.51 -35.42 -3.65
CA THR A 2 -19.47 -34.25 -4.56
C THR A 2 -19.62 -32.90 -3.86
N THR A 3 -20.42 -32.80 -2.80
CA THR A 3 -20.66 -31.55 -2.03
C THR A 3 -19.44 -31.02 -1.28
N ILE A 4 -18.60 -31.90 -0.72
CA ILE A 4 -17.36 -31.52 -0.02
C ILE A 4 -16.34 -30.92 -1.00
N LYS A 5 -16.24 -31.48 -2.21
CA LYS A 5 -15.36 -30.97 -3.27
C LYS A 5 -15.77 -29.55 -3.70
N THR A 6 -17.06 -29.26 -3.84
CA THR A 6 -17.54 -27.92 -4.21
C THR A 6 -17.30 -26.88 -3.12
N VAL A 7 -17.51 -27.23 -1.85
CA VAL A 7 -17.20 -26.32 -0.72
C VAL A 7 -15.71 -25.97 -0.67
N PHE A 8 -14.83 -26.95 -0.92
CA PHE A 8 -13.39 -26.74 -0.92
C PHE A 8 -12.92 -25.82 -2.07
N VAL A 9 -13.51 -25.98 -3.26
CA VAL A 9 -13.23 -25.13 -4.43
C VAL A 9 -13.71 -23.70 -4.21
N VAL A 10 -14.90 -23.51 -3.63
CA VAL A 10 -15.43 -22.17 -3.31
C VAL A 10 -14.60 -21.47 -2.21
N GLY A 11 -14.15 -22.22 -1.20
CA GLY A 11 -13.27 -21.69 -0.15
C GLY A 11 -11.91 -21.22 -0.68
N ILE A 12 -11.32 -21.97 -1.63
CA ILE A 12 -10.09 -21.56 -2.31
C ILE A 12 -10.29 -20.30 -3.14
N LEU A 13 -11.42 -20.19 -3.85
CA LEU A 13 -11.72 -19.02 -4.69
C LEU A 13 -11.89 -17.73 -3.87
N MET A 14 -12.47 -17.82 -2.67
CA MET A 14 -12.59 -16.68 -1.74
C MET A 14 -11.22 -16.15 -1.26
N LEU A 15 -10.22 -17.03 -1.13
CA LEU A 15 -8.87 -16.63 -0.68
C LEU A 15 -8.17 -15.71 -1.68
N PHE A 16 -8.45 -15.84 -2.98
CA PHE A 16 -7.85 -15.01 -4.02
C PHE A 16 -8.32 -13.54 -3.99
N PHE A 17 -9.50 -13.26 -3.45
CA PHE A 17 -10.03 -11.90 -3.36
C PHE A 17 -9.52 -11.11 -2.13
N ALA A 18 -8.88 -11.77 -1.16
CA ALA A 18 -8.42 -11.12 0.06
C ALA A 18 -7.13 -10.28 -0.09
N GLY A 19 -6.45 -10.32 -1.25
CA GLY A 19 -5.14 -9.70 -1.44
C GLY A 19 -5.13 -8.22 -1.83
N CYS A 20 -6.27 -7.64 -2.22
CA CYS A 20 -6.30 -6.24 -2.68
C CYS A 20 -6.41 -5.29 -1.47
N SER A 21 -5.29 -4.70 -1.07
CA SER A 21 -5.23 -3.74 0.03
C SER A 21 -4.32 -2.56 -0.32
N GLN A 22 -4.92 -1.40 -0.59
CA GLN A 22 -4.17 -0.16 -0.79
C GLN A 22 -3.91 0.48 0.58
N LYS A 23 -2.71 0.28 1.12
CA LYS A 23 -2.31 0.83 2.41
C LYS A 23 -1.28 1.94 2.21
N PRO A 24 -1.34 3.01 3.03
CA PRO A 24 -0.27 3.99 3.12
C PRO A 24 1.06 3.30 3.45
N GLY A 25 2.13 3.71 2.79
CA GLY A 25 3.49 3.24 3.09
C GLY A 25 4.02 3.84 4.39
N VAL A 26 5.09 3.26 4.94
CA VAL A 26 5.83 3.88 6.03
C VAL A 26 6.73 4.98 5.47
N ILE A 27 6.77 6.13 6.14
CA ILE A 27 7.71 7.23 5.87
C ILE A 27 8.83 7.14 6.91
N HIS A 28 10.05 6.96 6.42
CA HIS A 28 11.31 6.93 7.14
C HIS A 28 11.95 8.31 7.07
N TYR A 29 11.78 9.09 8.14
CA TYR A 29 12.41 10.40 8.29
C TYR A 29 13.93 10.31 8.18
N GLY A 30 14.53 11.24 7.44
CA GLY A 30 15.97 11.27 7.18
C GLY A 30 16.49 10.17 6.25
N SER A 31 15.61 9.32 5.70
CA SER A 31 15.98 8.29 4.70
C SER A 31 15.15 8.36 3.42
N ASP A 32 13.90 8.81 3.49
CA ASP A 32 13.03 8.92 2.33
C ASP A 32 13.17 10.26 1.62
N GLU A 33 13.22 10.22 0.29
CA GLU A 33 13.29 11.40 -0.56
C GLU A 33 11.90 11.86 -1.01
N CYS A 34 11.69 13.17 -1.00
CA CYS A 34 10.54 13.81 -1.63
C CYS A 34 10.59 13.67 -3.15
N ALA A 35 9.51 13.20 -3.76
CA ALA A 35 9.42 13.02 -5.21
C ALA A 35 9.48 14.34 -6.00
N HIS A 36 9.18 15.47 -5.37
CA HIS A 36 9.18 16.79 -6.01
C HIS A 36 10.56 17.48 -5.94
N CYS A 37 11.08 17.71 -4.73
CA CYS A 37 12.33 18.45 -4.51
C CYS A 37 13.57 17.56 -4.39
N LYS A 38 13.42 16.23 -4.33
CA LYS A 38 14.51 15.24 -4.15
C LYS A 38 15.34 15.44 -2.88
N MET A 39 14.80 16.15 -1.90
CA MET A 39 15.39 16.30 -0.58
C MET A 39 14.84 15.25 0.37
N MET A 40 15.58 14.96 1.44
CA MET A 40 15.18 14.01 2.47
C MET A 40 14.04 14.59 3.29
N ILE A 41 12.99 13.81 3.54
CA ILE A 41 11.88 14.18 4.43
C ILE A 41 12.41 14.13 5.86
N THR A 42 12.58 15.28 6.51
CA THR A 42 13.12 15.36 7.88
C THR A 42 12.08 15.68 8.93
N ASP A 43 11.00 16.35 8.53
CA ASP A 43 9.98 16.85 9.45
C ASP A 43 8.66 16.08 9.29
N GLU A 44 8.14 15.57 10.40
CA GLU A 44 6.87 14.85 10.44
C GLU A 44 5.65 15.71 10.09
N GLN A 45 5.74 17.02 10.29
CA GLN A 45 4.64 17.94 10.01
C GLN A 45 4.42 18.16 8.51
N PHE A 46 5.48 18.02 7.71
CA PHE A 46 5.44 18.23 6.26
C PHE A 46 5.47 16.92 5.46
N ALA A 47 5.67 15.79 6.13
CA ALA A 47 5.64 14.47 5.51
C ALA A 47 4.24 14.11 5.02
N SER A 48 4.08 14.11 3.71
CA SER A 48 2.85 13.70 3.05
C SER A 48 3.12 12.59 2.04
N GLN A 49 2.11 11.77 1.74
CA GLN A 49 2.23 10.73 0.72
C GLN A 49 0.92 10.50 0.00
N VAL A 50 1.02 10.11 -1.26
CA VAL A 50 -0.11 9.75 -2.12
C VAL A 50 0.03 8.29 -2.52
N VAL A 51 -1.02 7.51 -2.27
CA VAL A 51 -1.16 6.14 -2.78
C VAL A 51 -2.00 6.21 -4.04
N THR A 52 -1.38 5.97 -5.19
CA THR A 52 -2.10 5.89 -6.48
C THR A 52 -3.02 4.67 -6.51
N GLU A 53 -4.03 4.65 -7.37
CA GLU A 53 -4.94 3.50 -7.54
C GLU A 53 -4.23 2.18 -7.88
N LYS A 54 -3.00 2.26 -8.37
CA LYS A 54 -2.13 1.10 -8.67
C LYS A 54 -1.32 0.63 -7.44
N GLY A 55 -1.53 1.22 -6.28
CA GLY A 55 -0.78 0.94 -5.04
C GLY A 55 0.62 1.57 -4.99
N LYS A 56 1.01 2.41 -5.95
CA LYS A 56 2.30 3.12 -5.89
C LYS A 56 2.22 4.22 -4.84
N VAL A 57 3.11 4.15 -3.85
CA VAL A 57 3.29 5.18 -2.81
C VAL A 57 4.28 6.22 -3.33
N VAL A 58 3.87 7.49 -3.31
CA VAL A 58 4.72 8.64 -3.67
C VAL A 58 4.80 9.57 -2.47
N LYS A 59 6.00 9.90 -2.02
CA LYS A 59 6.27 10.66 -0.79
C LYS A 59 6.64 12.11 -1.12
N PHE A 60 6.25 13.04 -0.26
CA PHE A 60 6.45 14.48 -0.41
C PHE A 60 6.79 15.15 0.92
N ASP A 61 7.44 16.31 0.83
CA ASP A 61 7.92 17.13 1.96
C ASP A 61 7.27 18.53 1.91
N ALA A 62 5.96 18.57 1.66
CA ALA A 62 5.16 19.79 1.56
C ALA A 62 3.66 19.44 1.64
N ILE A 63 2.84 20.41 2.07
CA ILE A 63 1.37 20.32 2.11
C ILE A 63 0.74 20.70 0.77
#